data_AF-A0A848GC89-F1
#
_entry.id   AF-A0A848GC89-F1
#
_cell.length_a   1.000
_cell.length_b   1.000
_cell.length_c   1.000
_cell.angle_alpha   90.00
_cell.angle_beta   90.00
_cell.angle_gamma   90.00
#
_symmetry.space_group_name_H-M   'P 1'
#
loop_
_entity.id
_entity.type
_entity.pdbx_description
1 polymer ?
#
loop_
_entity_poly.entity_id
_entity_poly.type
_entity_poly.pdbx_seq_one_letter_code
_entity_poly.pdbx_strand_id
1 'polypeptide(L)' 'MITMEMLGKVRRMYYRDGLSRSEISRRTGLSRNTVKKWLRAPEGASAAYRRESTPGKLGPYQATL' A
#
# COMPACT_ATOMS: atom_id res chain seq x y z
N MET A 1 -6.34 -8.73 5.36
CA MET A 1 -5.99 -7.46 6.04
C MET A 1 -4.48 -7.35 6.04
N ILE A 2 -3.93 -6.35 5.34
CA ILE A 2 -2.49 -6.12 5.37
C ILE A 2 -2.20 -5.35 6.66
N THR A 3 -1.62 -6.02 7.64
CA THR A 3 -1.31 -5.43 8.94
C THR A 3 0.01 -4.66 8.87
N MET A 4 0.18 -3.68 9.76
CA MET A 4 1.43 -2.91 9.93
C MET A 4 2.66 -3.81 10.10
N GLU A 5 2.47 -4.99 10.70
CA GLU A 5 3.51 -6.01 10.86
C GLU A 5 4.09 -6.50 9.52
N MET A 6 3.25 -6.62 8.48
CA MET A 6 3.68 -7.08 7.16
C MET A 6 4.59 -6.04 6.47
N LEU A 7 4.29 -4.75 6.64
CA LEU A 7 5.12 -3.66 6.13
C LEU A 7 6.52 -3.69 6.76
N GLY A 8 6.57 -3.85 8.09
CA GLY A 8 7.82 -3.96 8.84
C GLY A 8 8.65 -5.18 8.42
N LYS A 9 7.99 -6.32 8.20
CA LYS A 9 8.65 -7.56 7.73
C LYS A 9 9.27 -7.38 6.34
N VAL A 10 8.54 -6.75 5.40
CA VAL A 10 9.04 -6.44 4.05
C VAL A 10 10.24 -5.49 4.10
N ARG A 11 10.19 -4.43 4.91
CA ARG A 11 11.31 -3.50 5.06
C ARG A 11 12.54 -4.17 5.66
N ARG A 12 12.38 -4.99 6.69
CA ARG A 12 13.46 -5.78 7.29
C ARG A 12 14.11 -6.69 6.25
N MET A 13 13.31 -7.42 5.47
CA MET A 13 13.83 -8.28 4.40
C MET A 13 14.64 -7.52 3.35
N TYR A 14 14.23 -6.30 2.99
CA TYR A 14 14.92 -5.51 1.98
C TYR A 14 16.17 -4.79 2.52
N TYR A 15 16.04 -4.05 3.62
CA TYR A 15 17.12 -3.19 4.14
C TYR A 15 18.13 -3.94 4.99
N ARG A 16 17.71 -4.96 5.75
CA ARG A 16 18.59 -5.70 6.65
C ARG A 16 19.09 -6.99 6.02
N ASP A 17 18.18 -7.76 5.43
CA ASP A 17 18.52 -9.06 4.86
C ASP A 17 18.98 -8.94 3.39
N GLY A 18 18.90 -7.74 2.79
CA GLY A 18 19.40 -7.45 1.43
C GLY A 18 18.64 -8.16 0.30
N LEU A 19 17.45 -8.69 0.57
CA LEU A 19 16.70 -9.51 -0.37
C LEU A 19 16.14 -8.67 -1.52
N SER A 20 16.17 -9.21 -2.74
CA SER A 20 15.58 -8.53 -3.89
C SER A 20 14.06 -8.42 -3.76
N ARG A 21 13.48 -7.41 -4.40
CA ARG A 21 12.01 -7.20 -4.43
C ARG A 21 11.27 -8.44 -4.97
N SER A 22 11.91 -9.18 -5.87
CA SER A 22 11.41 -10.44 -6.44
C SER A 22 11.38 -11.57 -5.41
N GLU A 23 12.45 -11.68 -4.62
CA GLU A 23 12.60 -12.66 -3.54
C GLU A 23 11.54 -12.44 -2.46
N ILE A 24 11.34 -11.19 -2.06
CA ILE A 24 10.33 -10.80 -1.07
C ILE A 24 8.92 -11.14 -1.57
N SER A 25 8.64 -10.87 -2.84
CA SER A 25 7.34 -11.19 -3.47
C SER A 25 7.05 -12.70 -3.43
N ARG A 26 8.04 -13.55 -3.76
CA ARG A 26 7.90 -15.01 -3.68
C ARG A 26 7.64 -15.52 -2.26
N ARG A 27 8.34 -14.96 -1.26
CA ARG A 27 8.22 -15.40 0.14
C ARG A 27 6.96 -14.92 0.84
N THR A 28 6.49 -13.72 0.50
CA THR A 28 5.33 -13.09 1.18
C THR A 28 4.02 -13.28 0.43
N GLY A 29 4.05 -13.76 -0.81
CA GLY A 29 2.86 -13.84 -1.68
C GLY A 29 2.34 -12.47 -2.13
N LEU A 30 3.03 -11.37 -1.77
CA LEU A 30 2.67 -10.02 -2.19
C LEU A 30 3.11 -9.79 -3.63
N SER A 31 2.32 -9.02 -4.38
CA SER A 31 2.72 -8.58 -5.71
C SER A 31 4.01 -7.76 -5.63
N ARG A 32 4.87 -7.89 -6.65
CA ARG A 32 6.12 -7.12 -6.73
C ARG A 32 5.86 -5.60 -6.74
N ASN A 33 4.71 -5.18 -7.28
CA ASN A 33 4.25 -3.79 -7.26
C ASN A 33 3.91 -3.30 -5.85
N THR A 34 3.30 -4.16 -5.02
CA THR A 34 3.01 -3.86 -3.61
C THR A 34 4.31 -3.67 -2.83
N VAL A 35 5.27 -4.59 -2.98
CA VAL A 35 6.60 -4.48 -2.34
C VAL A 35 7.29 -3.18 -2.76
N LYS A 36 7.28 -2.85 -4.06
CA LYS A 36 7.85 -1.59 -4.58
C LYS A 36 7.18 -0.36 -3.96
N LYS A 37 5.85 -0.33 -3.89
CA LYS A 37 5.08 0.78 -3.31
C LYS A 37 5.40 0.99 -1.83
N TRP A 38 5.55 -0.09 -1.07
CA TRP A 38 5.81 -0.06 0.36
C TRP A 38 7.23 0.35 0.73
N LEU A 39 8.21 -0.05 -0.07
CA LEU A 39 9.59 0.40 0.11
C LEU A 39 9.76 1.89 -0.22
N ARG A 40 8.92 2.45 -1.10
CA ARG A 40 8.92 3.88 -1.45
C ARG A 40 8.13 4.74 -0.46
N ALA A 41 7.16 4.15 0.24
CA ALA A 41 6.32 4.89 1.17
C ALA A 41 7.14 5.40 2.36
N PRO A 42 6.97 6.66 2.82
CA PRO A 42 7.67 7.19 3.98
C PRO A 42 7.30 6.43 5.26
N GLU A 43 8.18 6.45 6.27
CA GLU A 43 7.91 5.89 7.60
C GLU A 43 6.67 6.58 8.21
N GLY A 44 5.64 5.80 8.50
CA GLY A 44 4.35 6.30 9.01
C GLY A 44 3.22 6.37 7.99
N ALA A 45 3.46 6.10 6.70
CA ALA A 45 2.38 5.98 5.72
C ALA A 45 1.59 4.69 5.96
N SER A 46 0.55 4.76 6.80
CA SER A 46 -0.45 3.71 6.91
C SER A 46 -1.01 3.43 5.51
N ALA A 47 -1.18 2.16 5.15
CA ALA A 47 -2.02 1.77 4.02
C ALA A 47 -3.49 2.03 4.37
N ALA A 48 -3.84 3.30 4.56
CA ALA A 48 -5.20 3.73 4.75
C ALA A 48 -5.91 3.57 3.42
N TYR A 49 -6.98 2.78 3.42
CA TYR A 49 -7.87 2.70 2.29
C TYR A 49 -8.51 4.08 2.07
N ARG A 50 -8.03 4.84 1.10
CA ARG A 50 -8.64 6.09 0.67
C ARG A 50 -9.33 5.84 -0.67
N ARG A 51 -10.64 5.71 -0.63
CA ARG A 51 -11.48 5.81 -1.83
C ARG A 51 -11.70 7.30 -2.06
N GLU A 52 -11.22 7.83 -3.18
CA GLU A 52 -11.62 9.17 -3.59
C GLU A 52 -13.12 9.15 -3.85
N SER A 53 -13.84 10.15 -3.33
CA SER A 53 -15.27 10.30 -3.60
C SER A 53 -15.42 10.71 -5.05
N THR A 54 -15.56 9.72 -5.93
CA THR A 54 -15.92 9.98 -7.32
C THR A 54 -17.32 10.61 -7.33
N PRO A 55 -17.56 11.68 -8.11
CA PRO A 55 -18.91 12.24 -8.24
C PRO A 55 -19.85 11.13 -8.69
N GLY A 56 -20.79 10.74 -7.81
CA GLY A 56 -21.85 9.81 -8.17
C GLY A 56 -22.84 10.47 -9.11
N LYS A 57 -23.84 9.72 -9.58
CA LYS A 57 -24.94 10.26 -10.41
C LYS A 57 -25.66 11.47 -9.79
N LEU A 58 -25.54 11.66 -8.48
CA LEU A 58 -26.12 12.76 -7.72
C LEU A 58 -25.21 13.99 -7.60
N GLY A 59 -23.96 13.93 -8.08
CA GLY A 59 -23.01 15.05 -8.07
C GLY A 59 -23.58 16.35 -8.67
N PRO A 60 -24.31 16.30 -9.80
CA PRO A 60 -24.92 17.50 -10.40
C PRO A 60 -26.05 18.14 -9.58
N TYR A 61 -26.64 17.43 -8.61
CA TYR A 61 -27.83 17.88 -7.86
C TYR A 61 -27.52 18.35 -6.44
N GLN A 62 -26.24 18.45 -6.04
CA GLN A 62 -25.85 18.88 -4.69
C GLN A 62 -25.97 20.40 -4.45
N ALA A 63 -26.09 21.19 -5.51
CA ALA A 63 -26.09 22.66 -5.43
C ALA A 63 -27.47 23.29 -5.14
N THR A 64 -28.50 22.51 -4.79
CA THR A 64 -29.90 22.98 -4.72
C THR A 64 -30.50 22.98 -3.30
N LEU A 65 -29.75 23.38 -2.28
CA LEU A 65 -30.29 23.65 -0.94
C LEU A 65 -30.11 25.11 -0.55
#